data_AF-A0A1H7C888-F1
#
_entry.id   AF-A0A1H7C888-F1
#
_cell.length_a   1.000
_cell.length_b   1.000
_cell.length_c   1.000
_cell.angle_alpha   90.00
_cell.angle_beta   90.00
_cell.angle_gamma   90.00
#
_symmetry.space_group_name_H-M   'P 1'
#
loop_
_entity.id
_entity.type
_entity.pdbx_description
1 polymer ?
#
loop_
_entity_poly.entity_id
_entity_poly.type
_entity_poly.pdbx_seq_one_letter_code
_entity_poly.pdbx_strand_id
1 'polypeptide(L)'
;MGVFRSVFMLAVISTAIGGSAAAQLFALPNPEQFALTEDQIRARLLGTPCTEADEGRGCFRYDGRLERELPCAFHNDDGEVEFLPTDQCYKMEPAQLYRGVWIDEFEDQQFVPEGTQTPEWPRTAVRSKGWREQFERARLKSIWINTSRVNFGAKWQRRRGRRIIEFVGRKTKFAGDHGHLGMSGHEIIVDRVISLKECPETGVCA
;
A
#
# COMPACT_ATOMS: atom_id res chain seq x y z
N MET A 1 -28.93 2.53 -3.87
CA MET A 1 -28.21 3.83 -3.82
C MET A 1 -27.09 3.67 -2.81
N GLY A 2 -25.90 3.33 -3.30
CA GLY A 2 -24.72 3.04 -2.46
C GLY A 2 -23.99 4.33 -2.16
N VAL A 3 -23.87 4.67 -0.88
CA VAL A 3 -23.03 5.76 -0.39
C VAL A 3 -21.59 5.24 -0.38
N PHE A 4 -20.83 5.50 -1.45
CA PHE A 4 -19.37 5.37 -1.40
C PHE A 4 -18.84 6.55 -0.58
N ARG A 5 -18.31 6.26 0.60
CA ARG A 5 -17.55 7.24 1.38
C ARG A 5 -16.18 7.38 0.73
N SER A 6 -15.97 8.51 0.06
CA SER A 6 -14.66 8.96 -0.39
C SER A 6 -13.72 9.03 0.82
N VAL A 7 -12.68 8.20 0.81
CA VAL A 7 -11.56 8.33 1.74
C VAL A 7 -10.62 9.33 1.08
N PHE A 8 -10.63 10.57 1.56
CA PHE A 8 -9.59 11.55 1.25
C PHE A 8 -8.25 11.00 1.74
N MET A 9 -7.42 10.50 0.82
CA MET A 9 -5.99 10.34 1.08
C MET A 9 -5.37 11.74 0.99
N LEU A 10 -5.26 12.42 2.13
CA LEU A 10 -4.31 13.52 2.25
C LEU A 10 -2.91 12.89 2.24
N ALA A 11 -2.28 12.86 1.06
CA ALA A 11 -0.84 12.78 1.00
C ALA A 11 -0.30 14.10 1.57
N VAL A 12 -0.03 14.13 2.87
CA VAL A 12 0.68 15.24 3.51
C VAL A 12 2.12 15.21 3.03
N ILE A 13 2.38 15.77 1.85
CA ILE A 13 3.73 16.19 1.48
C ILE A 13 3.97 17.50 2.22
N SER A 14 4.49 17.39 3.43
CA SER A 14 5.05 18.53 4.15
C SER A 14 6.18 19.11 3.30
N THR A 15 5.92 20.21 2.58
CA THR A 15 6.97 21.04 1.99
C THR A 15 7.78 21.67 3.13
N ALA A 16 8.82 20.96 3.58
CA ALA A 16 9.76 21.48 4.57
C ALA A 16 10.70 22.49 3.90
N ILE A 17 10.26 23.74 3.84
CA ILE A 17 11.19 24.87 3.75
C ILE A 17 11.81 25.01 5.14
N GLY A 18 13.05 24.54 5.30
CA GLY A 18 13.82 24.72 6.54
C GLY A 18 14.27 23.39 7.14
N GLY A 19 15.57 23.23 7.29
CA GLY A 19 16.25 21.98 7.61
C GLY A 19 15.61 21.19 8.75
N SER A 20 15.19 19.97 8.44
CA SER A 20 15.05 18.87 9.40
C SER A 20 14.72 17.59 8.63
N ALA A 21 15.26 16.47 9.09
CA ALA A 21 15.20 15.15 8.48
C ALA A 21 13.80 14.50 8.49
N ALA A 22 12.77 15.24 8.08
CA ALA A 22 11.36 14.84 8.13
C ALA A 22 10.76 14.49 6.75
N ALA A 23 11.50 14.65 5.65
CA ALA A 23 11.07 14.29 4.30
C ALA A 23 11.55 12.90 3.81
N GLN A 24 12.10 12.05 4.68
CA GLN A 24 12.62 10.71 4.33
C GLN A 24 11.78 9.56 4.90
N LEU A 25 10.48 9.78 5.17
CA LEU A 25 9.64 8.67 5.62
C LEU A 25 9.48 7.58 4.55
N PHE A 26 9.60 7.92 3.27
CA PHE A 26 9.57 6.96 2.17
C PHE A 26 10.72 7.22 1.20
N ALA A 27 11.37 6.15 0.75
CA ALA A 27 12.33 6.24 -0.33
C ALA A 27 11.59 6.57 -1.64
N LEU A 28 12.29 7.17 -2.60
CA LEU A 28 11.71 7.32 -3.93
C LEU A 28 11.35 5.93 -4.49
N PRO A 29 10.16 5.75 -5.08
CA PRO A 29 9.72 4.46 -5.57
C PRO A 29 10.63 3.94 -6.69
N ASN A 30 10.91 2.64 -6.70
CA ASN A 30 11.63 2.02 -7.81
C ASN A 30 10.73 2.05 -9.07
N PRO A 31 11.14 2.70 -10.17
CA PRO A 31 10.35 2.74 -11.40
C PRO A 31 9.97 1.35 -11.92
N GLU A 32 10.78 0.32 -11.71
CA GLU A 32 10.51 -1.01 -12.26
C GLU A 32 9.25 -1.66 -11.70
N GLN A 33 8.73 -1.20 -10.56
CA GLN A 33 7.52 -1.76 -9.96
C GLN A 33 6.24 -1.44 -10.75
N PHE A 34 6.25 -0.35 -11.54
CA PHE A 34 5.05 0.12 -12.24
C PHE A 34 4.85 -0.60 -13.58
N ALA A 35 3.59 -0.92 -13.87
CA ALA A 35 3.16 -1.62 -15.08
C ALA A 35 3.23 -0.71 -16.31
N LEU A 36 2.78 0.53 -16.19
CA LEU A 36 2.71 1.49 -17.28
C LEU A 36 3.99 2.32 -17.41
N THR A 37 4.46 2.54 -18.64
CA THR A 37 5.68 3.33 -18.91
C THR A 37 5.59 4.75 -18.36
N GLU A 38 4.41 5.37 -18.43
CA GLU A 38 4.15 6.72 -17.91
C GLU A 38 4.43 6.81 -16.41
N ASP A 39 3.96 5.84 -15.63
CA ASP A 39 4.20 5.79 -14.18
C ASP A 39 5.66 5.51 -13.83
N GLN A 40 6.37 4.73 -14.67
CA GLN A 40 7.82 4.57 -14.53
C GLN A 40 8.55 5.89 -14.79
N ILE A 41 8.08 6.72 -15.73
CA ILE A 41 8.65 8.04 -16.00
C ILE A 41 8.37 8.98 -14.82
N ARG A 42 7.10 9.05 -14.34
CA ARG A 42 6.73 9.83 -13.16
C ARG A 42 7.60 9.46 -11.96
N ALA A 43 7.79 8.17 -11.70
CA ALA A 43 8.62 7.68 -10.59
C ALA A 43 10.07 8.16 -10.67
N ARG A 44 10.67 8.19 -11.87
CA ARG A 44 12.03 8.72 -12.08
C ARG A 44 12.11 10.23 -11.84
N LEU A 45 11.02 10.95 -12.09
CA LEU A 45 10.96 12.41 -12.01
C LEU A 45 10.52 12.94 -10.64
N LEU A 46 10.08 12.09 -9.71
CA LEU A 46 9.64 12.51 -8.37
C LEU A 46 10.71 13.28 -7.57
N GLY A 47 11.99 12.97 -7.77
CA GLY A 47 13.10 13.70 -7.14
C GLY A 47 13.49 14.99 -7.85
N THR A 48 12.88 15.31 -8.98
CA THR A 48 13.22 16.45 -9.83
C THR A 48 12.18 17.55 -9.66
N PRO A 49 12.56 18.80 -9.38
CA PRO A 49 11.62 19.94 -9.34
C PRO A 49 10.92 20.17 -10.68
N CYS A 50 9.66 20.62 -10.65
CA CYS A 50 8.93 21.01 -11.85
C CYS A 50 9.42 22.36 -12.40
N THR A 51 9.34 22.52 -13.72
CA THR A 51 9.51 23.79 -14.43
C THR A 51 8.22 24.16 -15.16
N GLU A 52 8.06 25.42 -15.57
CA GLU A 52 6.90 25.87 -16.37
C GLU A 52 6.71 25.06 -17.67
N ALA A 53 7.79 24.51 -18.23
CA ALA A 53 7.68 23.63 -19.39
C ALA A 53 7.02 22.28 -19.05
N ASP A 54 7.04 21.84 -17.80
CA ASP A 54 6.54 20.52 -17.39
C ASP A 54 5.04 20.50 -17.09
N GLU A 55 4.36 21.67 -17.10
CA GLU A 55 2.91 21.76 -16.87
C GLU A 55 2.14 20.96 -17.93
N GLY A 56 1.29 20.04 -17.49
CA GLY A 56 0.58 19.07 -18.35
C GLY A 56 1.47 17.94 -18.90
N ARG A 57 2.74 17.85 -18.45
CA ARG A 57 3.72 16.82 -18.86
C ARG A 57 4.34 16.14 -17.64
N GLY A 58 3.48 15.68 -16.72
CA GLY A 58 3.89 15.08 -15.45
C GLY A 58 4.04 16.07 -14.31
N CYS A 59 3.68 17.35 -14.52
CA CYS A 59 3.44 18.32 -13.46
C CYS A 59 2.08 18.98 -13.65
N PHE A 60 1.45 19.33 -12.54
CA PHE A 60 0.18 20.06 -12.51
C PHE A 60 0.31 21.28 -11.60
N ARG A 61 -0.57 22.26 -11.77
CA ARG A 61 -0.57 23.48 -10.96
C ARG A 61 -1.56 23.35 -9.81
N TYR A 62 -1.08 23.56 -8.59
CA TYR A 62 -1.87 23.58 -7.38
C TYR A 62 -1.48 24.80 -6.54
N ASP A 63 -2.47 25.63 -6.20
CA ASP A 63 -2.27 26.87 -5.44
C ASP A 63 -1.12 27.76 -5.97
N GLY A 64 -1.06 27.91 -7.31
CA GLY A 64 -0.05 28.69 -8.00
C GLY A 64 1.34 28.05 -8.10
N ARG A 65 1.55 26.87 -7.53
CA ARG A 65 2.81 26.11 -7.58
C ARG A 65 2.72 24.93 -8.53
N LEU A 66 3.83 24.59 -9.16
CA LEU A 66 3.93 23.38 -9.98
C LEU A 66 4.35 22.21 -9.10
N GLU A 67 3.49 21.21 -9.04
CA GLU A 67 3.68 19.98 -8.28
C GLU A 67 3.85 18.80 -9.24
N ARG A 68 4.67 17.83 -8.84
CA ARG A 68 4.93 16.64 -9.64
C ARG A 68 3.76 15.67 -9.51
N GLU A 69 3.29 15.13 -10.63
CA GLU A 69 2.29 14.06 -10.61
C GLU A 69 2.89 12.80 -9.98
N LEU A 70 2.18 12.23 -9.02
CA LEU A 70 2.55 10.97 -8.40
C LEU A 70 2.33 9.82 -9.41
N PRO A 71 3.17 8.76 -9.40
CA PRO A 71 2.87 7.53 -10.10
C PRO A 71 1.49 7.01 -9.70
N CYS A 72 0.79 6.38 -10.63
CA CYS A 72 -0.57 5.87 -10.49
C CYS A 72 -1.66 6.94 -10.33
N ALA A 73 -1.31 8.22 -10.19
CA ALA A 73 -2.29 9.27 -9.99
C ALA A 73 -2.97 9.67 -11.31
N PHE A 74 -4.25 10.01 -11.22
CA PHE A 74 -5.00 10.64 -12.29
C PHE A 74 -5.96 11.67 -11.71
N HIS A 75 -6.39 12.63 -12.51
CA HIS A 75 -7.42 13.59 -12.12
C HIS A 75 -8.78 13.08 -12.62
N ASN A 76 -9.77 13.00 -11.73
CA ASN A 76 -11.15 12.68 -12.11
C ASN A 76 -11.85 13.89 -12.75
N ASP A 77 -13.10 13.72 -13.18
CA ASP A 77 -13.87 14.79 -13.86
C ASP A 77 -14.10 16.03 -12.96
N ASP A 78 -14.06 15.85 -11.65
CA ASP A 78 -14.16 16.92 -10.64
C ASP A 78 -12.80 17.59 -10.34
N GLY A 79 -11.74 17.13 -11.00
CA GLY A 79 -10.36 17.61 -10.83
C GLY A 79 -9.65 17.06 -9.59
N GLU A 80 -10.27 16.16 -8.85
CA GLU A 80 -9.68 15.51 -7.67
C GLU A 80 -8.61 14.50 -8.10
N VAL A 81 -7.57 14.38 -7.29
CA VAL A 81 -6.51 13.37 -7.52
C VAL A 81 -6.97 12.03 -6.97
N GLU A 82 -7.09 11.06 -7.86
CA GLU A 82 -7.36 9.66 -7.56
C GLU A 82 -6.15 8.80 -7.94
N PHE A 83 -6.16 7.54 -7.50
CA PHE A 83 -5.09 6.57 -7.80
C PHE A 83 -5.66 5.33 -8.48
N LEU A 84 -4.95 4.86 -9.50
CA LEU A 84 -5.24 3.59 -10.15
C LEU A 84 -5.21 2.44 -9.13
N PRO A 85 -6.12 1.46 -9.24
CA PRO A 85 -6.05 0.23 -8.44
C PRO A 85 -4.68 -0.45 -8.57
N THR A 86 -4.21 -1.11 -7.51
CA THR A 86 -2.87 -1.69 -7.45
C THR A 86 -2.56 -2.64 -8.62
N ASP A 87 -3.52 -3.46 -9.05
CA ASP A 87 -3.31 -4.40 -10.16
C ASP A 87 -3.36 -3.77 -11.55
N GLN A 88 -3.71 -2.49 -11.64
CA GLN A 88 -3.58 -1.69 -12.86
C GLN A 88 -2.28 -0.88 -12.86
N CYS A 89 -1.83 -0.41 -11.69
CA CYS A 89 -0.62 0.40 -11.62
C CYS A 89 0.67 -0.40 -11.45
N TYR A 90 0.66 -1.49 -10.67
CA TYR A 90 1.87 -2.25 -10.32
C TYR A 90 1.97 -3.54 -11.13
N LYS A 91 3.21 -3.98 -11.37
CA LYS A 91 3.48 -5.30 -11.90
C LYS A 91 3.12 -6.35 -10.85
N MET A 92 2.23 -7.25 -11.22
CA MET A 92 1.76 -8.32 -10.35
C MET A 92 2.43 -9.65 -10.73
N GLU A 93 2.59 -10.52 -9.75
CA GLU A 93 2.83 -11.94 -9.96
C GLU A 93 1.56 -12.60 -10.56
N PRO A 94 1.71 -13.74 -11.27
CA PRO A 94 0.56 -14.54 -11.69
C PRO A 94 -0.33 -14.93 -10.51
N ALA A 95 -1.62 -15.14 -10.79
CA ALA A 95 -2.55 -15.58 -9.77
C ALA A 95 -2.15 -16.96 -9.21
N GLN A 96 -2.17 -17.09 -7.88
CA GLN A 96 -1.82 -18.33 -7.20
C GLN A 96 -2.64 -18.52 -5.92
N LEU A 97 -2.60 -19.74 -5.38
CA LEU A 97 -3.24 -20.08 -4.11
C LEU A 97 -2.38 -19.60 -2.94
N TYR A 98 -3.00 -18.88 -2.02
CA TYR A 98 -2.43 -18.47 -0.74
C TYR A 98 -3.22 -19.09 0.40
N ARG A 99 -2.50 -19.51 1.44
CA ARG A 99 -3.06 -19.96 2.71
C ARG A 99 -2.29 -19.30 3.85
N GLY A 100 -3.00 -18.91 4.90
CA GLY A 100 -2.35 -18.31 6.07
C GLY A 100 -3.34 -17.66 7.02
N VAL A 101 -2.81 -16.77 7.86
CA VAL A 101 -3.58 -16.00 8.83
C VAL A 101 -3.79 -14.59 8.30
N TRP A 102 -5.05 -14.17 8.21
CA TRP A 102 -5.40 -12.78 8.01
C TRP A 102 -5.71 -12.12 9.35
N ILE A 103 -4.98 -11.06 9.65
CA ILE A 103 -5.15 -10.17 10.80
C ILE A 103 -5.90 -8.94 10.28
N ASP A 104 -7.21 -8.89 10.53
CA ASP A 104 -8.11 -7.83 10.06
C ASP A 104 -8.20 -6.69 11.10
N GLU A 105 -7.18 -5.83 11.08
CA GLU A 105 -7.00 -4.70 12.00
C GLU A 105 -6.94 -3.35 11.28
N PHE A 106 -7.92 -3.02 10.44
CA PHE A 106 -8.05 -1.72 9.73
C PHE A 106 -6.73 -1.10 9.21
N GLU A 107 -6.00 -0.30 9.99
CA GLU A 107 -4.73 0.33 9.60
C GLU A 107 -3.52 -0.62 9.72
N ASP A 108 -3.55 -1.58 10.64
CA ASP A 108 -2.50 -2.55 10.93
C ASP A 108 -2.78 -3.93 10.31
N GLN A 109 -3.65 -3.99 9.30
CA GLN A 109 -4.02 -5.24 8.65
C GLN A 109 -2.78 -5.96 8.08
N GLN A 110 -2.69 -7.26 8.31
CA GLN A 110 -1.60 -8.09 7.79
C GLN A 110 -2.07 -9.48 7.37
N PHE A 111 -1.43 -10.03 6.35
CA PHE A 111 -1.47 -11.45 6.02
C PHE A 111 -0.13 -12.12 6.35
N VAL A 112 -0.22 -13.21 7.10
CA VAL A 112 0.91 -14.07 7.47
C VAL A 112 0.75 -15.39 6.74
N PRO A 113 1.52 -15.66 5.67
CA PRO A 113 1.46 -16.93 4.96
C PRO A 113 1.70 -18.13 5.88
N GLU A 114 1.08 -19.26 5.56
CA GLU A 114 1.29 -20.52 6.28
C GLU A 114 2.79 -20.87 6.33
N GLY A 115 3.25 -21.32 7.50
CA GLY A 115 4.66 -21.62 7.74
C GLY A 115 5.57 -20.40 7.93
N THR A 116 5.02 -19.18 7.96
CA THR A 116 5.78 -17.95 8.22
C THR A 116 5.39 -17.30 9.55
N GLN A 117 6.16 -16.31 9.98
CA GLN A 117 5.92 -15.54 11.20
C GLN A 117 5.66 -14.08 10.88
N THR A 118 4.91 -13.40 11.74
CA THR A 118 4.75 -11.95 11.70
C THR A 118 6.11 -11.26 11.74
N PRO A 119 6.39 -10.29 10.84
CA PRO A 119 7.59 -9.49 10.89
C PRO A 119 7.77 -8.79 12.25
N GLU A 120 9.00 -8.77 12.75
CA GLU A 120 9.33 -8.12 14.01
C GLU A 120 9.53 -6.61 13.83
N TRP A 121 8.53 -5.84 14.22
CA TRP A 121 8.59 -4.37 14.24
C TRP A 121 9.49 -3.84 15.38
N PRO A 122 10.22 -2.73 15.16
CA PRO A 122 11.06 -2.13 16.19
C PRO A 122 10.22 -1.65 17.37
N ARG A 123 10.65 -2.03 18.58
CA ARG A 123 9.99 -1.63 19.84
C ARG A 123 10.68 -0.47 20.55
N THR A 124 11.82 -0.04 20.02
CA THR A 124 12.61 1.08 20.54
C THR A 124 12.10 2.40 19.96
N ALA A 125 12.59 3.53 20.48
CA ALA A 125 12.21 4.85 19.99
C ALA A 125 12.66 5.05 18.53
N VAL A 126 11.88 5.80 17.73
CA VAL A 126 12.14 6.07 16.30
C VAL A 126 13.54 6.62 16.02
N ARG A 127 14.13 7.35 16.97
CA ARG A 127 15.46 7.96 16.86
C ARG A 127 16.61 7.04 17.33
N SER A 128 16.30 5.83 17.80
CA SER A 128 17.32 4.88 18.25
C SER A 128 18.13 4.33 17.08
N LYS A 129 19.43 4.11 17.31
CA LYS A 129 20.32 3.47 16.32
C LYS A 129 19.76 2.11 15.91
N GLY A 130 19.68 1.85 14.61
CA GLY A 130 19.16 0.58 14.09
C GLY A 130 17.64 0.53 13.92
N TRP A 131 16.89 1.55 14.39
CA TRP A 131 15.44 1.57 14.30
C TRP A 131 14.98 1.55 12.84
N ARG A 132 15.56 2.40 11.98
CA ARG A 132 15.17 2.52 10.58
C ARG A 132 15.43 1.25 9.79
N GLU A 133 16.58 0.63 10.00
CA GLU A 133 16.92 -0.63 9.34
C GLU A 133 16.00 -1.77 9.78
N GLN A 134 15.62 -1.81 11.06
CA GLN A 134 14.65 -2.78 11.55
C GLN A 134 13.25 -2.51 10.99
N PHE A 135 12.81 -1.25 10.99
CA PHE A 135 11.55 -0.81 10.40
C PHE A 135 11.45 -1.25 8.93
N GLU A 136 12.44 -0.92 8.10
CA GLU A 136 12.42 -1.30 6.67
C GLU A 136 12.43 -2.83 6.48
N ARG A 137 13.18 -3.58 7.30
CA ARG A 137 13.14 -5.06 7.23
C ARG A 137 11.76 -5.63 7.58
N ALA A 138 11.07 -5.05 8.57
CA ALA A 138 9.74 -5.47 8.97
C ALA A 138 8.72 -5.11 7.87
N ARG A 139 8.73 -3.85 7.44
CA ARG A 139 7.88 -3.30 6.38
C ARG A 139 7.98 -4.12 5.10
N LEU A 140 9.19 -4.35 4.58
CA LEU A 140 9.42 -5.10 3.33
C LEU A 140 8.92 -6.56 3.38
N LYS A 141 8.78 -7.15 4.58
CA LYS A 141 8.23 -8.49 4.78
C LYS A 141 6.72 -8.51 5.05
N SER A 142 6.15 -7.36 5.40
CA SER A 142 4.71 -7.22 5.66
C SER A 142 3.92 -7.31 4.37
N ILE A 143 2.78 -8.00 4.45
CA ILE A 143 1.88 -8.23 3.34
C ILE A 143 0.50 -7.69 3.71
N TRP A 144 0.02 -6.73 2.95
CA TRP A 144 -1.37 -6.28 2.96
C TRP A 144 -2.20 -7.18 2.06
N ILE A 145 -3.45 -7.49 2.43
CA ILE A 145 -4.39 -8.12 1.50
C ILE A 145 -5.51 -7.15 1.14
N ASN A 146 -5.79 -7.00 -0.14
CA ASN A 146 -6.88 -6.20 -0.63
C ASN A 146 -8.07 -7.08 -0.91
N THR A 147 -9.10 -6.90 -0.12
CA THR A 147 -10.32 -7.72 -0.17
C THR A 147 -11.51 -6.96 -0.75
N SER A 148 -11.28 -5.77 -1.34
CA SER A 148 -12.33 -4.89 -1.89
C SER A 148 -13.21 -5.57 -2.95
N ARG A 149 -12.69 -6.60 -3.62
CA ARG A 149 -13.39 -7.38 -4.66
C ARG A 149 -14.15 -8.60 -4.12
N VAL A 150 -14.03 -8.88 -2.83
CA VAL A 150 -14.58 -10.07 -2.21
C VAL A 150 -15.77 -9.70 -1.33
N ASN A 151 -16.88 -10.42 -1.53
CA ASN A 151 -17.97 -10.42 -0.57
C ASN A 151 -17.84 -11.59 0.39
N PHE A 152 -17.40 -11.33 1.63
CA PHE A 152 -17.31 -12.37 2.66
C PHE A 152 -18.67 -12.75 3.26
N GLY A 153 -19.75 -12.05 2.94
CA GLY A 153 -21.06 -12.23 3.58
C GLY A 153 -21.14 -11.59 4.98
N ALA A 154 -22.38 -11.39 5.44
CA ALA A 154 -22.68 -10.57 6.63
C ALA A 154 -22.04 -11.08 7.94
N LYS A 155 -21.83 -12.41 8.07
CA LYS A 155 -21.19 -13.02 9.24
C LYS A 155 -19.78 -12.49 9.46
N TRP A 156 -19.02 -12.37 8.38
CA TRP A 156 -17.59 -12.09 8.43
C TRP A 156 -17.29 -10.59 8.35
N GLN A 157 -18.12 -9.81 7.64
CA GLN A 157 -17.96 -8.36 7.52
C GLN A 157 -18.04 -7.60 8.86
N ARG A 158 -18.71 -8.15 9.87
CA ARG A 158 -18.96 -7.46 11.15
C ARG A 158 -17.93 -7.73 12.25
N ARG A 159 -16.99 -8.66 12.06
CA ARG A 159 -16.12 -9.15 13.14
C ARG A 159 -14.64 -8.99 12.80
N ARG A 160 -14.03 -7.84 13.08
CA ARG A 160 -12.55 -7.67 13.01
C ARG A 160 -11.84 -8.78 13.80
N GLY A 161 -10.60 -9.10 13.41
CA GLY A 161 -9.77 -10.06 14.16
C GLY A 161 -8.98 -11.03 13.28
N ARG A 162 -8.47 -12.09 13.91
CA ARG A 162 -7.59 -13.08 13.29
C ARG A 162 -8.39 -14.24 12.71
N ARG A 163 -8.10 -14.59 11.45
CA ARG A 163 -8.81 -15.64 10.72
C ARG A 163 -7.83 -16.48 9.92
N ILE A 164 -8.12 -17.77 9.80
CA ILE A 164 -7.42 -18.62 8.83
C ILE A 164 -8.12 -18.42 7.49
N ILE A 165 -7.37 -18.01 6.46
CA ILE A 165 -7.89 -17.75 5.13
C ILE A 165 -7.13 -18.56 4.09
N GLU A 166 -7.86 -19.04 3.09
CA GLU A 166 -7.34 -19.64 1.88
C GLU A 166 -8.00 -18.94 0.68
N PHE A 167 -7.21 -18.49 -0.28
CA PHE A 167 -7.70 -17.69 -1.39
C PHE A 167 -6.80 -17.76 -2.62
N VAL A 168 -7.35 -17.45 -3.78
CA VAL A 168 -6.60 -17.16 -4.99
C VAL A 168 -6.41 -15.65 -5.08
N GLY A 169 -5.20 -15.20 -5.36
CA GLY A 169 -4.90 -13.78 -5.52
C GLY A 169 -3.62 -13.53 -6.32
N ARG A 170 -3.30 -12.24 -6.49
CA ARG A 170 -2.12 -11.75 -7.22
C ARG A 170 -1.32 -10.82 -6.31
N LYS A 171 -0.06 -11.16 -6.05
CA LYS A 171 0.86 -10.36 -5.23
C LYS A 171 1.62 -9.35 -6.07
N THR A 172 1.96 -8.19 -5.52
CA THR A 172 2.91 -7.27 -6.16
C THR A 172 4.26 -7.94 -6.37
N LYS A 173 4.80 -7.87 -7.60
CA LYS A 173 6.04 -8.54 -7.99
C LYS A 173 7.27 -7.96 -7.30
N PHE A 174 7.25 -6.65 -7.06
CA PHE A 174 8.32 -5.92 -6.39
C PHE A 174 7.82 -5.44 -5.04
N ALA A 175 8.74 -5.32 -4.08
CA ALA A 175 8.42 -4.67 -2.83
C ALA A 175 8.32 -3.15 -3.04
N GLY A 176 7.31 -2.53 -2.44
CA GLY A 176 7.01 -1.10 -2.55
C GLY A 176 6.40 -0.58 -1.26
N ASP A 177 5.68 0.54 -1.33
CA ASP A 177 4.97 1.15 -0.20
C ASP A 177 3.47 0.91 -0.37
N HIS A 178 2.97 -0.20 0.15
CA HIS A 178 1.57 -0.64 0.02
C HIS A 178 0.83 -0.65 1.36
N GLY A 179 -0.50 -0.84 1.29
CA GLY A 179 -1.36 -0.86 2.46
C GLY A 179 -1.53 0.53 3.08
N HIS A 180 -2.05 0.58 4.30
CA HIS A 180 -2.23 1.85 4.99
C HIS A 180 -0.88 2.54 5.26
N LEU A 181 -0.77 3.81 4.88
CA LEU A 181 0.45 4.63 5.01
C LEU A 181 1.73 3.99 4.45
N GLY A 182 1.63 3.08 3.47
CA GLY A 182 2.80 2.41 2.89
C GLY A 182 3.51 1.42 3.82
N MET A 183 2.84 0.95 4.89
CA MET A 183 3.44 0.10 5.91
C MET A 183 3.64 -1.37 5.51
N SER A 184 3.23 -1.76 4.29
CA SER A 184 3.44 -3.09 3.76
C SER A 184 4.33 -3.08 2.53
N GLY A 185 5.36 -3.92 2.54
CA GLY A 185 6.25 -4.14 1.41
C GLY A 185 5.53 -4.75 0.21
N HIS A 186 4.45 -5.49 0.46
CA HIS A 186 3.66 -6.11 -0.60
C HIS A 186 2.17 -5.96 -0.35
N GLU A 187 1.42 -6.02 -1.45
CA GLU A 187 -0.03 -6.17 -1.45
C GLU A 187 -0.40 -7.41 -2.25
N ILE A 188 -1.40 -8.16 -1.77
CA ILE A 188 -2.04 -9.22 -2.54
C ILE A 188 -3.48 -8.81 -2.81
N ILE A 189 -3.85 -8.70 -4.09
CA ILE A 189 -5.23 -8.55 -4.49
C ILE A 189 -5.90 -9.91 -4.39
N VAL A 190 -6.91 -10.01 -3.53
CA VAL A 190 -7.70 -11.25 -3.37
C VAL A 190 -8.72 -11.31 -4.49
N ASP A 191 -8.53 -12.26 -5.40
CA ASP A 191 -9.44 -12.47 -6.53
C ASP A 191 -10.62 -13.37 -6.13
N ARG A 192 -10.37 -14.40 -5.31
CA ARG A 192 -11.42 -15.32 -4.84
C ARG A 192 -11.05 -16.02 -3.53
N VAL A 193 -11.93 -15.96 -2.54
CA VAL A 193 -11.76 -16.72 -1.29
C VAL A 193 -12.24 -18.16 -1.47
N ILE A 194 -11.41 -19.11 -1.01
CA ILE A 194 -11.71 -20.55 -1.00
C ILE A 194 -12.27 -20.95 0.36
N SER A 195 -11.62 -20.52 1.45
CA SER A 195 -12.09 -20.79 2.79
C SER A 195 -11.74 -19.67 3.77
N LEU A 196 -12.59 -19.49 4.78
CA LEU A 196 -12.40 -18.56 5.88
C LEU A 196 -12.88 -19.22 7.17
N LYS A 197 -12.01 -19.29 8.18
CA LYS A 197 -12.27 -19.94 9.46
C LYS A 197 -11.85 -19.00 10.60
N GLU A 198 -12.54 -19.10 11.73
CA GLU A 198 -12.15 -18.37 12.94
C GLU A 198 -10.78 -18.90 13.41
N CYS A 199 -9.90 -17.99 13.85
CA CYS A 199 -8.76 -18.42 14.62
C CYS A 199 -9.22 -18.68 16.08
N PRO A 200 -8.87 -19.82 16.70
CA PRO A 200 -9.28 -20.12 18.07
C PRO A 200 -8.83 -19.04 19.05
N GLU A 201 -9.70 -18.64 19.98
CA GLU A 201 -9.41 -17.61 21.00
C GLU A 201 -8.23 -17.97 21.93
N THR A 202 -7.90 -19.27 22.04
CA THR A 202 -6.91 -19.80 22.99
C THR A 202 -5.65 -20.40 22.34
N GLY A 203 -5.37 -20.17 21.05
CA GLY A 203 -4.34 -20.94 20.35
C GLY A 203 -3.58 -20.27 19.21
N VAL A 204 -2.63 -21.04 18.68
CA VAL A 204 -1.93 -20.78 17.41
C VAL A 204 -2.94 -21.02 16.28
N CYS A 205 -3.11 -20.02 15.39
CA CYS A 205 -3.90 -20.18 14.17
C CYS A 205 -3.16 -21.16 13.22
N ALA A 206 -3.35 -22.47 13.39
CA ALA A 206 -2.77 -23.53 12.55
C ALA A 206 -3.84 -24.19 11.67
#